data_AF-A0A2R6CAL6-F1
#
_entry.id   AF-A0A2R6CAL6-F1
#
_cell.length_a   1.000
_cell.length_b   1.000
_cell.length_c   1.000
_cell.angle_alpha   90.00
_cell.angle_beta   90.00
_cell.angle_gamma   90.00
#
_symmetry.space_group_name_H-M   'P 1'
#
loop_
_entity.id
_entity.type
_entity.pdbx_description
1 polymer ?
#
loop_
_entity_poly.entity_id
_entity_poly.type
_entity_poly.pdbx_seq_one_letter_code
_entity_poly.pdbx_strand_id
1 'polypeptide(L)'
;MKITTTKELLTNIRSTIFTNFPVEAELKRIEFEGPEIALYCGNPSAIMNNSEAIKRLAKLLKKRVVIRSDPQARLNRDDTIKMLRELIPSEADVRNYTFNDDKGEVIVEALRPGVVIGEGGSLLREVLAKTGWRPVVIRVPEIRSGTVESMLRVLNTSKEYRQRFLKEVGERIYKPPVITNGPIRIVPLGAFGEVGRSAVLVDTGESKVLLDVGLKAEANTITEEFPAFHALDFPLEELDAVIIGHAHMDHQGALPYLFKYGYRGPVYMTPPSRDLMVLTQKDYIDLKQKLGEVPPYGIEHIKKAVEHTITINWGDVTDITPDIKLTLNNAGHILGSSVVHLNIGEGRYNILYTSDLKYAQTRLLDKASTVFPRVDCLIIESTYGGNIMPSRLDA
;
A
#
# COMPACT_ATOMS: atom_id res chain seq x y z
N MET A 1 -0.30 23.84 -26.44
CA MET A 1 0.39 22.90 -25.54
C MET A 1 0.83 21.71 -26.36
N LYS A 2 2.11 21.29 -26.28
CA LYS A 2 2.51 19.99 -26.83
C LYS A 2 1.87 18.92 -25.95
N ILE A 3 0.93 18.15 -26.50
CA ILE A 3 0.38 16.97 -25.83
C ILE A 3 1.47 15.91 -25.91
N THR A 4 2.14 15.63 -24.79
CA THR A 4 3.06 14.49 -24.71
C THR A 4 2.23 13.21 -24.75
N THR A 5 2.53 12.31 -25.68
CA THR A 5 1.83 11.03 -25.73
C THR A 5 2.34 10.09 -24.63
N THR A 6 1.52 9.13 -24.19
CA THR A 6 1.99 8.07 -23.26
C THR A 6 3.24 7.38 -23.79
N LYS A 7 3.32 7.12 -25.10
CA LYS A 7 4.47 6.50 -25.74
C LYS A 7 5.74 7.35 -25.60
N GLU A 8 5.64 8.65 -25.79
CA GLU A 8 6.78 9.58 -25.62
C GLU A 8 7.23 9.65 -24.16
N LEU A 9 6.30 9.78 -23.21
CA LEU A 9 6.62 9.82 -21.77
C LEU A 9 7.35 8.56 -21.32
N LEU A 10 6.81 7.38 -21.66
CA LEU A 10 7.43 6.11 -21.31
C LEU A 10 8.77 5.90 -22.03
N THR A 11 8.91 6.35 -23.28
CA THR A 11 10.19 6.34 -24.01
C THR A 11 11.24 7.21 -23.30
N ASN A 12 10.86 8.41 -22.86
CA ASN A 12 11.76 9.32 -22.15
C ASN A 12 12.22 8.74 -20.81
N ILE A 13 11.29 8.14 -20.04
CA ILE A 13 11.61 7.44 -18.79
C ILE A 13 12.59 6.30 -19.07
N ARG A 14 12.30 5.44 -20.05
CA ARG A 14 13.16 4.31 -20.42
C ARG A 14 14.55 4.75 -20.89
N SER A 15 14.62 5.80 -21.72
CA SER A 15 15.90 6.36 -22.18
C SER A 15 16.72 6.89 -21.00
N THR A 16 16.09 7.62 -20.08
CA THR A 16 16.75 8.16 -18.89
C THR A 16 17.31 7.04 -18.01
N ILE A 17 16.54 5.96 -17.82
CA ILE A 17 16.99 4.76 -17.10
C ILE A 17 18.18 4.14 -17.82
N PHE A 18 18.07 3.87 -19.12
CA PHE A 18 19.12 3.18 -19.88
C PHE A 18 20.45 3.94 -19.85
N THR A 19 20.43 5.27 -19.93
CA THR A 19 21.65 6.10 -19.90
C THR A 19 22.30 6.18 -18.51
N ASN A 20 21.54 6.02 -17.42
CA ASN A 20 22.02 6.26 -16.05
C ASN A 20 22.13 4.97 -15.20
N PHE A 21 21.62 3.84 -15.70
CA PHE A 21 21.68 2.57 -14.97
C PHE A 21 23.06 1.91 -15.14
N PRO A 22 23.66 1.35 -14.07
CA PRO A 22 24.97 0.72 -14.14
C PRO A 22 25.00 -0.44 -15.15
N VAL A 23 25.96 -0.43 -16.08
CA VAL A 23 26.09 -1.45 -17.13
C VAL A 23 26.40 -2.82 -16.51
N GLU A 24 27.21 -2.84 -15.45
CA GLU A 24 27.64 -4.04 -14.73
C GLU A 24 26.49 -4.78 -14.03
N ALA A 25 25.38 -4.08 -13.78
CA ALA A 25 24.18 -4.67 -13.20
C ALA A 25 23.31 -5.41 -14.22
N GLU A 26 23.60 -5.27 -15.52
CA GLU A 26 22.90 -5.93 -16.62
C GLU A 26 21.37 -5.72 -16.57
N LEU A 27 20.90 -4.53 -16.92
CA LEU A 27 19.47 -4.26 -17.02
C LEU A 27 18.80 -5.20 -18.04
N LYS A 28 17.89 -6.05 -17.58
CA LYS A 28 17.15 -7.02 -18.43
C LYS A 28 15.80 -6.49 -18.87
N ARG A 29 15.04 -5.84 -17.97
CA ARG A 29 13.73 -5.25 -18.30
C ARG A 29 13.35 -4.11 -17.35
N ILE A 30 12.44 -3.26 -17.84
CA ILE A 30 11.83 -2.13 -17.11
C ILE A 30 10.32 -2.35 -17.10
N GLU A 31 9.74 -2.45 -15.92
CA GLU A 31 8.31 -2.69 -15.72
C GLU A 31 7.72 -1.59 -14.85
N PHE A 32 6.50 -1.15 -15.17
CA PHE A 32 5.74 -0.19 -14.38
C PHE A 32 4.73 -0.97 -13.56
N GLU A 33 4.96 -1.11 -12.27
CA GLU A 33 4.20 -2.02 -11.41
C GLU A 33 3.58 -1.25 -10.24
N GLY A 34 2.31 -0.93 -10.38
CA GLY A 34 1.60 -0.04 -9.49
C GLY A 34 2.34 1.30 -9.41
N PRO A 35 2.63 1.80 -8.20
CA PRO A 35 3.32 3.07 -8.03
C PRO A 35 4.85 2.99 -8.18
N GLU A 36 5.40 1.86 -8.62
CA GLU A 36 6.85 1.64 -8.70
C GLU A 36 7.32 1.41 -10.13
N ILE A 37 8.51 1.90 -10.46
CA ILE A 37 9.24 1.53 -11.67
C ILE A 37 10.23 0.44 -11.28
N ALA A 38 9.94 -0.81 -11.65
CA ALA A 38 10.76 -1.97 -11.34
C ALA A 38 11.84 -2.19 -12.42
N LEU A 39 13.09 -2.13 -12.00
CA LEU A 39 14.27 -2.40 -12.83
C LEU A 39 14.79 -3.80 -12.52
N TYR A 40 14.63 -4.71 -13.47
CA TYR A 40 15.11 -6.08 -13.33
C TYR A 40 16.54 -6.20 -13.82
N CYS A 41 17.43 -6.65 -12.95
CA CYS A 41 18.87 -6.74 -13.19
C CYS A 41 19.34 -8.21 -13.20
N GLY A 42 20.27 -8.53 -14.10
CA GLY A 42 20.91 -9.84 -14.17
C GLY A 42 22.00 -10.04 -13.11
N ASN A 43 22.61 -8.94 -12.66
CA ASN A 43 23.65 -8.94 -11.63
C ASN A 43 23.29 -7.98 -10.49
N PRO A 44 22.46 -8.42 -9.53
CA PRO A 44 22.02 -7.56 -8.42
C PRO A 44 23.17 -7.14 -7.48
N SER A 45 24.27 -7.88 -7.43
CA SER A 45 25.46 -7.53 -6.62
C SER A 45 26.11 -6.23 -7.08
N ALA A 46 26.14 -5.97 -8.39
CA ALA A 46 26.72 -4.76 -8.94
C ALA A 46 25.98 -3.48 -8.54
N ILE A 47 24.69 -3.60 -8.18
CA ILE A 47 23.89 -2.48 -7.70
C ILE A 47 24.32 -2.03 -6.31
N MET A 48 24.74 -2.95 -5.46
CA MET A 48 25.12 -2.63 -4.08
C MET A 48 26.36 -1.73 -4.03
N ASN A 49 27.27 -1.91 -4.98
CA ASN A 49 28.46 -1.07 -5.14
C ASN A 49 28.15 0.27 -5.81
N ASN A 50 26.98 0.41 -6.45
CA ASN A 50 26.57 1.58 -7.22
C ASN A 50 25.32 2.28 -6.65
N SER A 51 25.13 2.22 -5.33
CA SER A 51 23.93 2.78 -4.68
C SER A 51 23.68 4.27 -4.98
N GLU A 52 24.75 5.04 -5.23
CA GLU A 52 24.64 6.46 -5.58
C GLU A 52 24.06 6.70 -6.98
N ALA A 53 24.36 5.82 -7.94
CA ALA A 53 23.79 5.89 -9.29
C ALA A 53 22.27 5.72 -9.25
N ILE A 54 21.79 4.82 -8.39
CA ILE A 54 20.35 4.56 -8.20
C ILE A 54 19.66 5.74 -7.52
N LYS A 55 20.28 6.32 -6.47
CA LYS A 55 19.76 7.55 -5.85
C LYS A 55 19.68 8.70 -6.85
N ARG A 56 20.70 8.86 -7.70
CA ARG A 56 20.71 9.87 -8.77
C ARG A 56 19.60 9.60 -9.77
N LEU A 57 19.42 8.35 -10.21
CA LEU A 57 18.36 7.97 -11.14
C LEU A 57 16.97 8.28 -10.59
N ALA A 58 16.70 7.91 -9.33
CA ALA A 58 15.42 8.22 -8.67
C ALA A 58 15.16 9.74 -8.59
N LYS A 59 16.20 10.54 -8.27
CA LYS A 59 16.12 12.01 -8.27
C LYS A 59 15.84 12.60 -9.65
N LEU A 60 16.47 12.08 -10.70
CA LEU A 60 16.28 12.53 -12.08
C LEU A 60 14.85 12.24 -12.57
N LEU A 61 14.34 11.05 -12.27
CA LEU A 61 12.99 10.65 -12.65
C LEU A 61 11.91 11.31 -11.80
N LYS A 62 12.23 11.68 -10.55
CA LYS A 62 11.26 12.10 -9.52
C LYS A 62 10.14 11.07 -9.32
N LYS A 63 10.48 9.79 -9.51
CA LYS A 63 9.57 8.64 -9.39
C LYS A 63 10.22 7.56 -8.52
N ARG A 64 9.39 6.72 -7.90
CA ARG A 64 9.86 5.60 -7.08
C ARG A 64 10.42 4.50 -7.97
N VAL A 65 11.73 4.30 -7.89
CA VAL A 65 12.44 3.24 -8.61
C VAL A 65 12.79 2.12 -7.64
N VAL A 66 12.46 0.89 -8.02
CA VAL A 66 12.85 -0.31 -7.26
C VAL A 66 13.69 -1.22 -8.13
N ILE A 67 14.61 -1.93 -7.49
CA ILE A 67 15.52 -2.85 -8.17
C ILE A 67 15.16 -4.25 -7.75
N ARG A 68 15.02 -5.12 -8.74
CA ARG A 68 14.67 -6.52 -8.54
C ARG A 68 15.66 -7.39 -9.29
N SER A 69 15.95 -8.56 -8.75
CA SER A 69 16.73 -9.56 -9.45
C SER A 69 15.87 -10.21 -10.53
N ASP A 70 16.42 -10.36 -11.73
CA ASP A 70 15.73 -11.08 -12.79
C ASP A 70 15.46 -12.54 -12.36
N PRO A 71 14.27 -13.11 -12.62
CA PRO A 71 13.96 -14.51 -12.29
C PRO A 71 15.00 -15.53 -12.79
N GLN A 72 15.64 -15.29 -13.94
CA GLN A 72 16.69 -16.17 -14.47
C GLN A 72 18.03 -16.03 -13.73
N ALA A 73 18.23 -14.92 -13.02
CA ALA A 73 19.41 -14.67 -12.20
C ALA A 73 19.25 -15.18 -10.75
N ARG A 74 18.10 -15.80 -10.41
CA ARG A 74 17.82 -16.32 -9.08
C ARG A 74 17.96 -17.83 -9.05
N LEU A 75 18.53 -18.36 -7.96
CA LEU A 75 18.47 -19.79 -7.68
C LEU A 75 17.02 -20.23 -7.43
N ASN A 76 16.73 -21.50 -7.66
CA ASN A 76 15.45 -22.08 -7.25
C ASN A 76 15.32 -22.07 -5.71
N ARG A 77 14.09 -22.23 -5.21
CA ARG A 77 13.81 -22.08 -3.78
C ARG A 77 14.55 -23.08 -2.90
N ASP A 78 14.63 -24.34 -3.33
CA ASP A 78 15.25 -25.41 -2.53
C ASP A 78 16.75 -25.19 -2.41
N ASP A 79 17.42 -24.84 -3.51
CA ASP A 79 18.85 -24.54 -3.51
C ASP A 79 19.15 -23.22 -2.79
N THR A 80 18.23 -22.24 -2.88
CA THR A 80 18.33 -21.02 -2.06
C THR A 80 18.26 -21.34 -0.58
N ILE A 81 17.33 -22.21 -0.13
CA ILE A 81 17.22 -22.60 1.28
C ILE A 81 18.48 -23.36 1.74
N LYS A 82 19.05 -24.25 0.92
CA LYS A 82 20.31 -24.93 1.23
C LYS A 82 21.44 -23.92 1.42
N MET A 83 21.61 -23.02 0.46
CA MET A 83 22.62 -21.96 0.52
C MET A 83 22.43 -21.05 1.75
N LEU A 84 21.19 -20.67 2.08
CA LEU A 84 20.90 -19.86 3.27
C LEU A 84 21.28 -20.58 4.56
N ARG A 85 21.05 -21.90 4.66
CA ARG A 85 21.44 -22.71 5.82
C ARG A 85 22.96 -22.86 5.95
N GLU A 86 23.69 -22.80 4.85
CA GLU A 86 25.16 -22.83 4.85
C GLU A 86 25.77 -21.48 5.22
N LEU A 87 25.18 -20.38 4.71
CA LEU A 87 25.70 -19.03 4.92
C LEU A 87 25.32 -18.44 6.28
N ILE A 88 24.09 -18.69 6.75
CA ILE A 88 23.58 -18.08 7.97
C ILE A 88 24.07 -18.90 9.18
N PRO A 89 24.77 -18.27 10.13
CA PRO A 89 25.21 -18.96 11.36
C PRO A 89 24.04 -19.57 12.12
N SER A 90 24.21 -20.79 12.64
CA SER A 90 23.16 -21.52 13.37
C SER A 90 22.66 -20.77 14.61
N GLU A 91 23.52 -19.94 15.22
CA GLU A 91 23.19 -19.05 16.34
C GLU A 91 22.16 -17.97 16.01
N ALA A 92 21.91 -17.67 14.73
CA ALA A 92 20.84 -16.78 14.30
C ALA A 92 19.44 -17.32 14.66
N ASP A 93 19.35 -18.66 14.76
CA ASP A 93 18.13 -19.42 15.04
C ASP A 93 16.97 -19.03 14.10
N VAL A 94 17.20 -19.36 12.81
CA VAL A 94 16.22 -19.12 11.73
C VAL A 94 15.09 -20.13 11.82
N ARG A 95 13.86 -19.63 11.87
CA ARG A 95 12.65 -20.45 12.03
C ARG A 95 11.88 -20.65 10.74
N ASN A 96 11.94 -19.70 9.82
CA ASN A 96 11.14 -19.76 8.59
C ASN A 96 11.79 -18.98 7.44
N TYR A 97 11.51 -19.43 6.22
CA TYR A 97 11.86 -18.75 4.97
C TYR A 97 10.60 -18.57 4.14
N THR A 98 10.26 -17.32 3.81
CA THR A 98 9.10 -17.01 2.96
C THR A 98 9.56 -16.28 1.70
N PHE A 99 9.27 -16.84 0.54
CA PHE A 99 9.64 -16.25 -0.75
C PHE A 99 8.54 -15.31 -1.25
N ASN A 100 8.96 -14.15 -1.74
CA ASN A 100 8.15 -13.21 -2.49
C ASN A 100 8.72 -13.10 -3.91
N ASP A 101 8.20 -13.93 -4.83
CA ASP A 101 8.69 -13.99 -6.20
C ASP A 101 8.49 -12.69 -6.98
N ASP A 102 7.41 -11.95 -6.68
CA ASP A 102 7.08 -10.69 -7.32
C ASP A 102 8.21 -9.69 -7.10
N LYS A 103 8.64 -9.54 -5.84
CA LYS A 103 9.72 -8.62 -5.46
C LYS A 103 11.12 -9.22 -5.63
N GLY A 104 11.24 -10.54 -5.75
CA GLY A 104 12.53 -11.23 -5.70
C GLY A 104 13.18 -11.18 -4.32
N GLU A 105 12.35 -11.23 -3.29
CA GLU A 105 12.77 -11.16 -1.89
C GLU A 105 12.58 -12.51 -1.20
N VAL A 106 13.50 -12.84 -0.30
CA VAL A 106 13.35 -13.95 0.65
C VAL A 106 13.29 -13.36 2.06
N ILE A 107 12.15 -13.54 2.71
CA ILE A 107 11.94 -13.12 4.09
C ILE A 107 12.54 -14.20 5.00
N VAL A 108 13.52 -13.81 5.82
CA VAL A 108 14.20 -14.69 6.76
C VAL A 108 13.75 -14.33 8.18
N GLU A 109 13.02 -15.24 8.81
CA GLU A 109 12.54 -15.07 10.19
C GLU A 109 13.55 -15.69 11.17
N ALA A 110 14.23 -14.85 11.96
CA ALA A 110 15.26 -15.28 12.89
C ALA A 110 15.03 -14.75 14.31
N LEU A 111 15.39 -15.51 15.36
CA LEU A 111 15.34 -14.97 16.73
C LEU A 111 16.41 -13.88 16.94
N ARG A 112 17.55 -13.99 16.25
CA ARG A 112 18.63 -13.01 16.29
C ARG A 112 18.88 -12.41 14.89
N PRO A 113 18.04 -11.47 14.43
CA PRO A 113 18.18 -10.83 13.11
C PRO A 113 19.55 -10.22 12.84
N GLY A 114 20.20 -9.64 13.87
CA GLY A 114 21.51 -9.00 13.74
C GLY A 114 22.59 -9.94 13.21
N VAL A 115 22.52 -11.24 13.58
CA VAL A 115 23.44 -12.27 13.08
C VAL A 115 23.22 -12.53 11.59
N VAL A 116 21.97 -12.59 11.14
CA VAL A 116 21.61 -12.78 9.73
C VAL A 116 22.00 -11.56 8.88
N ILE A 117 21.92 -10.36 9.45
CA ILE A 117 22.33 -9.13 8.75
C ILE A 117 23.85 -9.10 8.56
N GLY A 118 24.59 -9.50 9.60
CA GLY A 118 26.05 -9.39 9.64
C GLY A 118 26.54 -7.95 9.79
N GLU A 119 27.82 -7.79 10.09
CA GLU A 119 28.42 -6.47 10.29
C GLU A 119 28.32 -5.63 9.00
N GLY A 120 27.70 -4.45 9.10
CA GLY A 120 27.46 -3.58 7.95
C GLY A 120 26.67 -4.25 6.82
N GLY A 121 25.83 -5.25 7.10
CA GLY A 121 25.04 -5.95 6.08
C GLY A 121 25.88 -6.86 5.17
N SER A 122 27.05 -7.33 5.62
CA SER A 122 27.94 -8.19 4.85
C SER A 122 27.27 -9.51 4.42
N LEU A 123 26.54 -10.15 5.32
CA LEU A 123 25.89 -11.42 5.04
C LEU A 123 24.69 -11.24 4.09
N LEU A 124 23.95 -10.14 4.21
CA LEU A 124 22.88 -9.82 3.24
C LEU A 124 23.43 -9.65 1.81
N ARG A 125 24.59 -9.01 1.68
CA ARG A 125 25.32 -8.85 0.41
C ARG A 125 25.72 -10.20 -0.17
N GLU A 126 26.30 -11.05 0.67
CA GLU A 126 26.75 -12.37 0.25
C GLU A 126 25.59 -13.26 -0.19
N VAL A 127 24.48 -13.25 0.55
CA VAL A 127 23.25 -13.97 0.19
C VAL A 127 22.72 -13.50 -1.17
N LEU A 128 22.61 -12.19 -1.39
CA LEU A 128 22.15 -11.66 -2.67
C LEU A 128 23.09 -12.08 -3.81
N ALA A 129 24.40 -12.04 -3.58
CA ALA A 129 25.39 -12.41 -4.60
C ALA A 129 25.37 -13.89 -4.96
N LYS A 130 25.18 -14.78 -3.98
CA LYS A 130 25.19 -16.22 -4.19
C LYS A 130 23.85 -16.78 -4.67
N THR A 131 22.74 -16.17 -4.26
CA THR A 131 21.39 -16.71 -4.52
C THR A 131 20.60 -15.91 -5.55
N GLY A 132 20.96 -14.66 -5.79
CA GLY A 132 20.16 -13.70 -6.54
C GLY A 132 18.92 -13.21 -5.80
N TRP A 133 18.57 -13.77 -4.63
CA TRP A 133 17.43 -13.32 -3.83
C TRP A 133 17.83 -12.21 -2.88
N ARG A 134 17.00 -11.17 -2.77
CA ARG A 134 17.20 -10.12 -1.77
C ARG A 134 16.72 -10.58 -0.40
N PRO A 135 17.60 -10.74 0.60
CA PRO A 135 17.17 -11.12 1.93
C PRO A 135 16.49 -9.95 2.65
N VAL A 136 15.32 -10.22 3.22
CA VAL A 136 14.60 -9.32 4.12
C VAL A 136 14.53 -10.01 5.48
N VAL A 137 15.33 -9.54 6.43
CA VAL A 137 15.42 -10.18 7.75
C VAL A 137 14.40 -9.58 8.69
N ILE A 138 13.59 -10.43 9.31
CA ILE A 138 12.64 -10.04 10.36
C ILE A 138 12.86 -10.86 11.61
N ARG A 139 12.54 -10.28 12.77
CA ARG A 139 12.51 -11.04 14.02
C ARG A 139 11.32 -11.98 14.00
N VAL A 140 11.52 -13.22 14.49
CA VAL A 140 10.40 -14.15 14.67
C VAL A 140 9.36 -13.49 15.58
N PRO A 141 8.09 -13.42 15.16
CA PRO A 141 7.04 -12.87 16.01
C PRO A 141 6.80 -13.79 17.21
N GLU A 142 6.56 -13.21 18.39
CA GLU A 142 6.23 -14.00 19.59
C GLU A 142 4.91 -14.75 19.43
N ILE A 143 3.97 -14.19 18.68
CA ILE A 143 2.66 -14.77 18.39
C ILE A 143 2.50 -14.88 16.88
N ARG A 144 2.24 -16.10 16.39
CA ARG A 144 1.87 -16.35 14.99
C ARG A 144 0.43 -15.92 14.73
N SER A 145 0.22 -15.20 13.64
CA SER A 145 -1.13 -14.76 13.23
C SER A 145 -1.62 -15.58 12.05
N GLY A 146 -2.68 -16.36 12.26
CA GLY A 146 -3.35 -17.10 11.17
C GLY A 146 -3.93 -16.19 10.09
N THR A 147 -4.28 -14.94 10.43
CA THR A 147 -4.74 -13.93 9.45
C THR A 147 -3.63 -13.54 8.49
N VAL A 148 -2.43 -13.26 9.00
CA VAL A 148 -1.27 -12.91 8.18
C VAL A 148 -0.91 -14.08 7.26
N GLU A 149 -0.87 -15.30 7.80
CA GLU A 149 -0.59 -16.50 7.00
C GLU A 149 -1.65 -16.75 5.91
N SER A 150 -2.94 -16.56 6.23
CA SER A 150 -4.03 -16.66 5.26
C SER A 150 -3.90 -15.63 4.15
N MET A 151 -3.50 -14.40 4.47
CA MET A 151 -3.34 -13.32 3.49
C MET A 151 -2.13 -13.56 2.59
N LEU A 152 -0.98 -13.97 3.16
CA LEU A 152 0.20 -14.35 2.38
C LEU A 152 -0.11 -15.51 1.43
N ARG A 153 -0.93 -16.47 1.87
CA ARG A 153 -1.39 -17.57 1.01
C ARG A 153 -2.18 -17.04 -0.19
N VAL A 154 -3.13 -16.12 0.03
CA VAL A 154 -3.91 -15.49 -1.06
C VAL A 154 -2.99 -14.80 -2.06
N LEU A 155 -2.05 -13.97 -1.58
CA LEU A 155 -1.10 -13.28 -2.46
C LEU A 155 -0.24 -14.24 -3.27
N ASN A 156 0.25 -15.32 -2.64
CA ASN A 156 1.06 -16.34 -3.31
C ASN A 156 0.27 -17.14 -4.34
N THR A 157 -0.99 -17.49 -4.05
CA THR A 157 -1.84 -18.25 -4.99
C THR A 157 -2.31 -17.39 -6.16
N SER A 158 -2.37 -16.07 -5.99
CA SER A 158 -2.86 -15.13 -7.01
C SER A 158 -1.72 -14.34 -7.68
N LYS A 159 -0.47 -14.81 -7.61
CA LYS A 159 0.71 -14.06 -8.07
C LYS A 159 0.63 -13.65 -9.54
N GLU A 160 0.22 -14.54 -10.45
CA GLU A 160 0.13 -14.22 -11.88
C GLU A 160 -0.93 -13.17 -12.15
N TYR A 161 -2.05 -13.25 -11.41
CA TYR A 161 -3.10 -12.24 -11.49
C TYR A 161 -2.59 -10.89 -10.97
N ARG A 162 -1.94 -10.89 -9.80
CA ARG A 162 -1.43 -9.69 -9.15
C ARG A 162 -0.36 -8.99 -9.99
N GLN A 163 0.53 -9.72 -10.63
CA GLN A 163 1.52 -9.14 -11.55
C GLN A 163 0.87 -8.41 -12.72
N ARG A 164 -0.17 -9.00 -13.34
CA ARG A 164 -0.93 -8.31 -14.41
C ARG A 164 -1.64 -7.08 -13.88
N PHE A 165 -2.33 -7.20 -12.75
CA PHE A 165 -2.99 -6.09 -12.08
C PHE A 165 -2.03 -4.92 -11.79
N LEU A 166 -0.86 -5.19 -11.21
CA LEU A 166 0.13 -4.16 -10.93
C LEU A 166 0.62 -3.49 -12.22
N LYS A 167 0.84 -4.24 -13.30
CA LYS A 167 1.20 -3.66 -14.60
C LYS A 167 0.12 -2.73 -15.13
N GLU A 168 -1.14 -3.14 -15.10
CA GLU A 168 -2.28 -2.31 -15.52
C GLU A 168 -2.40 -1.03 -14.69
N VAL A 169 -2.19 -1.12 -13.37
CA VAL A 169 -2.20 0.04 -12.47
C VAL A 169 -1.04 0.98 -12.80
N GLY A 170 0.17 0.45 -13.00
CA GLY A 170 1.34 1.24 -13.39
C GLY A 170 1.10 1.95 -14.73
N GLU A 171 0.61 1.24 -15.73
CA GLU A 171 0.28 1.84 -17.02
C GLU A 171 -0.73 2.98 -16.93
N ARG A 172 -1.63 2.99 -15.95
CA ARG A 172 -2.56 4.11 -15.67
C ARG A 172 -1.86 5.26 -14.95
N ILE A 173 -1.11 4.99 -13.89
CA ILE A 173 -0.40 6.01 -13.09
C ILE A 173 0.59 6.80 -13.93
N TYR A 174 1.32 6.14 -14.83
CA TYR A 174 2.38 6.78 -15.61
C TYR A 174 1.91 7.32 -16.97
N LYS A 175 0.60 7.54 -17.15
CA LYS A 175 0.07 8.31 -18.29
C LYS A 175 0.29 9.80 -18.05
N PRO A 176 0.52 10.59 -19.11
CA PRO A 176 0.48 12.04 -18.99
C PRO A 176 -0.95 12.48 -18.65
N PRO A 177 -1.16 13.39 -17.68
CA PRO A 177 -2.48 13.88 -17.35
C PRO A 177 -3.07 14.64 -18.54
N VAL A 178 -4.36 14.41 -18.83
CA VAL A 178 -5.09 15.13 -19.89
C VAL A 178 -5.57 16.47 -19.35
N ILE A 179 -6.13 16.49 -18.15
CA ILE A 179 -6.66 17.65 -17.46
C ILE A 179 -5.71 18.03 -16.31
N THR A 180 -4.99 19.13 -16.44
CA THR A 180 -4.01 19.57 -15.43
C THR A 180 -4.50 20.68 -14.51
N ASN A 181 -5.51 21.45 -14.95
CA ASN A 181 -6.06 22.60 -14.25
C ASN A 181 -7.58 22.47 -13.99
N GLY A 182 -8.08 21.24 -13.90
CA GLY A 182 -9.48 20.97 -13.60
C GLY A 182 -9.89 21.43 -12.18
N PRO A 183 -11.19 21.65 -11.94
CA PRO A 183 -11.69 21.90 -10.59
C PRO A 183 -11.39 20.69 -9.70
N ILE A 184 -11.12 20.94 -8.42
CA ILE A 184 -10.98 19.88 -7.41
C ILE A 184 -12.28 19.88 -6.62
N ARG A 185 -13.00 18.75 -6.67
CA ARG A 185 -14.26 18.53 -5.96
C ARG A 185 -14.02 17.53 -4.82
N ILE A 186 -14.59 17.83 -3.66
CA ILE A 186 -14.64 16.93 -2.51
C ILE A 186 -16.11 16.65 -2.26
N VAL A 187 -16.52 15.39 -2.43
CA VAL A 187 -17.91 14.97 -2.33
C VAL A 187 -18.05 14.02 -1.14
N PRO A 188 -18.69 14.46 -0.04
CA PRO A 188 -18.98 13.58 1.09
C PRO A 188 -20.06 12.57 0.71
N LEU A 189 -19.78 11.28 0.88
CA LEU A 189 -20.71 10.19 0.59
C LEU A 189 -21.23 9.51 1.87
N GLY A 190 -20.59 9.77 3.02
CA GLY A 190 -20.99 9.31 4.35
C GLY A 190 -20.09 9.90 5.44
N ALA A 191 -20.50 9.81 6.71
CA ALA A 191 -19.84 10.39 7.90
C ALA A 191 -19.83 11.93 8.02
N PHE A 192 -20.71 12.63 7.30
CA PHE A 192 -20.88 14.08 7.42
C PHE A 192 -22.17 14.39 8.17
N GLY A 193 -22.04 14.87 9.42
CA GLY A 193 -23.18 15.04 10.34
C GLY A 193 -23.57 13.77 11.08
N GLU A 194 -22.74 12.73 11.03
CA GLU A 194 -22.96 11.43 11.68
C GLU A 194 -21.62 10.70 11.92
N VAL A 195 -21.65 9.64 12.73
CA VAL A 195 -20.54 8.66 12.86
C VAL A 195 -20.95 7.39 12.11
N GLY A 196 -19.99 6.78 11.39
CA GLY A 196 -20.22 5.57 10.59
C GLY A 196 -20.17 5.85 9.07
N ARG A 197 -19.96 4.78 8.29
CA ARG A 197 -19.96 4.79 6.81
C ARG A 197 -19.07 5.86 6.17
N SER A 198 -17.90 6.12 6.74
CA SER A 198 -16.96 7.12 6.23
C SER A 198 -16.59 6.85 4.77
N ALA A 199 -16.82 7.85 3.92
CA ALA A 199 -16.48 7.82 2.51
C ALA A 199 -16.47 9.25 1.94
N VAL A 200 -15.35 9.65 1.35
CA VAL A 200 -15.18 10.96 0.71
C VAL A 200 -14.55 10.79 -0.66
N LEU A 201 -15.26 11.21 -1.71
CA LEU A 201 -14.71 11.22 -3.06
C LEU A 201 -13.92 12.51 -3.31
N VAL A 202 -12.69 12.37 -3.80
CA VAL A 202 -11.87 13.43 -4.35
C VAL A 202 -11.83 13.28 -5.86
N ASP A 203 -12.32 14.28 -6.59
CA ASP A 203 -12.36 14.30 -8.05
C ASP A 203 -11.63 15.54 -8.58
N THR A 204 -10.59 15.33 -9.39
CA THR A 204 -9.76 16.39 -9.97
C THR A 204 -10.16 16.74 -11.41
N GLY A 205 -11.18 16.06 -11.95
CA GLY A 205 -11.51 16.03 -13.37
C GLY A 205 -10.66 15.04 -14.17
N GLU A 206 -9.39 14.85 -13.78
CA GLU A 206 -8.51 13.81 -14.33
C GLU A 206 -8.64 12.49 -13.58
N SER A 207 -8.77 12.55 -12.25
CA SER A 207 -8.74 11.37 -11.39
C SER A 207 -9.81 11.38 -10.31
N LYS A 208 -10.32 10.19 -9.99
CA LYS A 208 -11.34 9.94 -8.97
C LYS A 208 -10.78 9.00 -7.91
N VAL A 209 -10.62 9.50 -6.70
CA VAL A 209 -10.05 8.75 -5.57
C VAL A 209 -11.02 8.79 -4.40
N LEU A 210 -11.30 7.62 -3.83
CA LEU A 210 -12.17 7.48 -2.67
C LEU A 210 -11.34 7.37 -1.38
N LEU A 211 -11.61 8.22 -0.41
CA LEU A 211 -11.04 8.18 0.93
C LEU A 211 -12.02 7.46 1.86
N ASP A 212 -11.60 6.32 2.40
CA ASP A 212 -12.41 5.37 3.17
C ASP A 212 -13.66 4.85 2.44
N VAL A 213 -14.17 3.72 2.89
CA VAL A 213 -15.41 3.10 2.42
C VAL A 213 -15.99 2.23 3.53
N GLY A 214 -16.57 2.88 4.51
CA GLY A 214 -17.07 2.27 5.74
C GLY A 214 -18.46 1.66 5.68
N LEU A 215 -18.84 1.01 6.78
CA LEU A 215 -20.23 0.66 7.13
C LEU A 215 -20.66 1.41 8.39
N LYS A 216 -21.93 1.80 8.47
CA LYS A 216 -22.52 2.36 9.69
C LYS A 216 -23.09 1.24 10.54
N ALA A 217 -22.56 1.08 11.76
CA ALA A 217 -23.17 0.20 12.74
C ALA A 217 -24.57 0.70 13.12
N GLU A 218 -25.46 -0.21 13.53
CA GLU A 218 -26.81 0.12 14.02
C GLU A 218 -27.70 0.88 13.02
N ALA A 219 -27.48 0.67 11.71
CA ALA A 219 -28.36 1.18 10.67
C ALA A 219 -29.66 0.37 10.58
N ASN A 220 -30.80 1.05 10.34
CA ASN A 220 -32.09 0.37 10.19
C ASN A 220 -32.32 -0.12 8.75
N THR A 221 -31.61 0.48 7.79
CA THR A 221 -31.74 0.16 6.36
C THR A 221 -30.37 0.04 5.71
N ILE A 222 -30.29 -0.69 4.60
CA ILE A 222 -29.04 -0.82 3.83
C ILE A 222 -28.56 0.53 3.26
N THR A 223 -29.48 1.44 2.96
CA THR A 223 -29.17 2.81 2.52
C THR A 223 -28.56 3.67 3.63
N GLU A 224 -28.84 3.35 4.89
CA GLU A 224 -28.21 3.98 6.06
C GLU A 224 -26.87 3.31 6.42
N GLU A 225 -26.76 2.00 6.20
CA GLU A 225 -25.55 1.22 6.50
C GLU A 225 -24.40 1.58 5.56
N PHE A 226 -24.68 1.78 4.27
CA PHE A 226 -23.67 2.02 3.25
C PHE A 226 -23.49 3.52 2.95
N PRO A 227 -22.31 3.91 2.42
CA PRO A 227 -22.13 5.20 1.78
C PRO A 227 -23.13 5.41 0.63
N ALA A 228 -23.40 6.68 0.30
CA ALA A 228 -24.32 7.08 -0.75
C ALA A 228 -23.74 6.82 -2.17
N PHE A 229 -23.37 5.58 -2.50
CA PHE A 229 -22.82 5.21 -3.81
C PHE A 229 -23.76 5.56 -4.98
N HIS A 230 -25.06 5.60 -4.74
CA HIS A 230 -26.07 6.03 -5.72
C HIS A 230 -25.93 7.51 -6.13
N ALA A 231 -25.21 8.31 -5.35
CA ALA A 231 -24.90 9.71 -5.66
C ALA A 231 -23.67 9.86 -6.58
N LEU A 232 -22.96 8.76 -6.88
CA LEU A 232 -21.89 8.77 -7.88
C LEU A 232 -22.51 8.92 -9.27
N ASP A 233 -22.02 9.88 -10.03
CA ASP A 233 -22.43 10.18 -11.40
C ASP A 233 -21.59 9.42 -12.46
N PHE A 234 -20.78 8.45 -12.03
CA PHE A 234 -19.90 7.63 -12.86
C PHE A 234 -19.93 6.15 -12.42
N PRO A 235 -19.64 5.21 -13.34
CA PRO A 235 -19.54 3.79 -13.03
C PRO A 235 -18.28 3.48 -12.17
N LEU A 236 -18.33 2.49 -11.27
CA LEU A 236 -17.23 2.17 -10.34
C LEU A 236 -15.89 1.86 -11.03
N GLU A 237 -15.92 1.46 -12.31
CA GLU A 237 -14.74 1.22 -13.15
C GLU A 237 -13.92 2.50 -13.42
N GLU A 238 -14.53 3.68 -13.33
CA GLU A 238 -13.86 4.99 -13.44
C GLU A 238 -13.21 5.45 -12.12
N LEU A 239 -13.39 4.70 -11.02
CA LEU A 239 -12.66 4.99 -9.78
C LEU A 239 -11.20 4.55 -9.92
N ASP A 240 -10.27 5.49 -9.78
CA ASP A 240 -8.83 5.24 -9.97
C ASP A 240 -8.18 4.58 -8.76
N ALA A 241 -8.65 4.89 -7.55
CA ALA A 241 -8.10 4.34 -6.33
C ALA A 241 -9.07 4.44 -5.14
N VAL A 242 -8.90 3.55 -4.18
CA VAL A 242 -9.46 3.66 -2.83
C VAL A 242 -8.30 3.76 -1.83
N ILE A 243 -8.39 4.67 -0.87
CA ILE A 243 -7.39 4.87 0.18
C ILE A 243 -8.08 4.65 1.51
N ILE A 244 -7.54 3.77 2.33
CA ILE A 244 -8.09 3.46 3.65
C ILE A 244 -7.18 4.04 4.73
N GLY A 245 -7.75 4.89 5.60
CA GLY A 245 -7.04 5.50 6.72
C GLY A 245 -6.69 4.48 7.80
N HIS A 246 -7.63 3.61 8.17
CA HIS A 246 -7.40 2.56 9.17
C HIS A 246 -8.43 1.41 9.08
N ALA A 247 -8.27 0.40 9.93
CA ALA A 247 -8.97 -0.88 9.79
C ALA A 247 -10.34 -1.00 10.48
N HIS A 248 -10.90 0.06 11.08
CA HIS A 248 -12.24 -0.05 11.65
C HIS A 248 -13.32 -0.22 10.57
N MET A 249 -14.40 -0.92 10.92
CA MET A 249 -15.46 -1.29 9.97
C MET A 249 -16.17 -0.08 9.36
N ASP A 250 -16.24 1.03 10.08
CA ASP A 250 -16.77 2.30 9.63
C ASP A 250 -15.84 3.10 8.70
N HIS A 251 -14.68 2.55 8.35
CA HIS A 251 -13.75 3.12 7.37
C HIS A 251 -13.38 2.17 6.24
N GLN A 252 -13.53 0.85 6.39
CA GLN A 252 -13.23 -0.12 5.32
C GLN A 252 -14.31 -1.16 5.06
N GLY A 253 -15.35 -1.23 5.89
CA GLY A 253 -16.29 -2.34 5.89
C GLY A 253 -17.01 -2.55 4.57
N ALA A 254 -17.26 -1.49 3.80
CA ALA A 254 -17.92 -1.58 2.50
C ALA A 254 -16.93 -1.84 1.35
N LEU A 255 -15.62 -1.94 1.60
CA LEU A 255 -14.63 -2.17 0.54
C LEU A 255 -14.91 -3.45 -0.29
N PRO A 256 -15.21 -4.62 0.31
CA PRO A 256 -15.47 -5.82 -0.48
C PRO A 256 -16.75 -5.69 -1.32
N TYR A 257 -17.69 -4.85 -0.88
CA TYR A 257 -18.89 -4.52 -1.65
C TYR A 257 -18.51 -3.85 -2.98
N LEU A 258 -17.56 -2.92 -3.00
CA LEU A 258 -17.10 -2.32 -4.26
C LEU A 258 -16.62 -3.39 -5.27
N PHE A 259 -15.87 -4.40 -4.81
CA PHE A 259 -15.38 -5.48 -5.67
C PHE A 259 -16.52 -6.37 -6.19
N LYS A 260 -17.53 -6.64 -5.36
CA LYS A 260 -18.75 -7.35 -5.77
C LYS A 260 -19.45 -6.64 -6.92
N TYR A 261 -19.46 -5.31 -6.92
CA TYR A 261 -20.17 -4.47 -7.89
C TYR A 261 -19.31 -3.90 -9.02
N GLY A 262 -18.09 -4.40 -9.22
CA GLY A 262 -17.33 -4.13 -10.45
C GLY A 262 -16.06 -3.31 -10.27
N TYR A 263 -15.75 -2.80 -9.07
CA TYR A 263 -14.47 -2.13 -8.84
C TYR A 263 -13.30 -3.08 -9.10
N ARG A 264 -12.29 -2.62 -9.85
CA ARG A 264 -11.06 -3.36 -10.18
C ARG A 264 -9.79 -2.54 -9.97
N GLY A 265 -9.89 -1.35 -9.39
CA GLY A 265 -8.73 -0.50 -9.11
C GLY A 265 -7.93 -0.94 -7.88
N PRO A 266 -6.84 -0.23 -7.56
CA PRO A 266 -6.01 -0.43 -6.38
C PRO A 266 -6.64 0.06 -5.07
N VAL A 267 -6.27 -0.58 -3.98
CA VAL A 267 -6.56 -0.11 -2.61
C VAL A 267 -5.25 0.21 -1.92
N TYR A 268 -5.12 1.40 -1.36
CA TYR A 268 -3.92 1.85 -0.67
C TYR A 268 -4.16 1.97 0.83
N MET A 269 -3.32 1.31 1.63
CA MET A 269 -3.36 1.37 3.09
C MET A 269 -2.02 0.91 3.70
N THR A 270 -1.87 0.98 5.01
CA THR A 270 -0.65 0.44 5.65
C THR A 270 -0.69 -1.09 5.74
N PRO A 271 0.48 -1.76 5.85
CA PRO A 271 0.52 -3.21 6.03
C PRO A 271 -0.32 -3.72 7.21
N PRO A 272 -0.27 -3.11 8.43
CA PRO A 272 -1.11 -3.57 9.53
C PRO A 272 -2.60 -3.35 9.29
N SER A 273 -2.99 -2.23 8.64
CA SER A 273 -4.40 -1.99 8.34
C SER A 273 -4.97 -3.02 7.38
N ARG A 274 -4.21 -3.47 6.37
CA ARG A 274 -4.64 -4.58 5.48
C ARG A 274 -4.94 -5.84 6.28
N ASP A 275 -4.06 -6.20 7.20
CA ASP A 275 -4.18 -7.45 7.94
C ASP A 275 -5.38 -7.41 8.91
N LEU A 276 -5.57 -6.27 9.60
CA LEU A 276 -6.73 -6.04 10.46
C LEU A 276 -8.04 -5.92 9.68
N MET A 277 -8.02 -5.36 8.48
CA MET A 277 -9.18 -5.32 7.57
C MET A 277 -9.65 -6.74 7.24
N VAL A 278 -8.75 -7.64 6.86
CA VAL A 278 -9.11 -9.03 6.56
C VAL A 278 -9.70 -9.73 7.79
N LEU A 279 -9.14 -9.48 8.97
CA LEU A 279 -9.65 -10.04 10.23
C LEU A 279 -11.09 -9.58 10.50
N THR A 280 -11.30 -8.28 10.52
CA THR A 280 -12.59 -7.66 10.89
C THR A 280 -13.69 -7.91 9.85
N GLN A 281 -13.37 -7.91 8.56
CA GLN A 281 -14.34 -8.23 7.51
C GLN A 281 -14.80 -9.69 7.54
N LYS A 282 -13.90 -10.63 7.89
CA LYS A 282 -14.28 -12.05 8.08
C LYS A 282 -15.19 -12.20 9.29
N ASP A 283 -14.83 -11.58 10.42
CA ASP A 283 -15.63 -11.60 11.63
C ASP A 283 -17.03 -11.00 11.40
N TYR A 284 -17.13 -9.91 10.62
CA TYR A 284 -18.42 -9.33 10.22
C TYR A 284 -19.30 -10.30 9.42
N ILE A 285 -18.73 -11.04 8.45
CA ILE A 285 -19.46 -12.07 7.71
C ILE A 285 -19.96 -13.17 8.65
N ASP A 286 -19.08 -13.67 9.52
CA ASP A 286 -19.40 -14.75 10.46
C ASP A 286 -20.48 -14.31 11.47
N LEU A 287 -20.42 -13.07 11.95
CA LEU A 287 -21.40 -12.48 12.84
C LEU A 287 -22.78 -12.38 12.17
N LYS A 288 -22.86 -11.81 10.96
CA LYS A 288 -24.11 -11.71 10.20
C LYS A 288 -24.75 -13.08 9.99
N GLN A 289 -23.96 -14.09 9.62
CA GLN A 289 -24.45 -15.45 9.45
C GLN A 289 -24.99 -16.06 10.75
N LYS A 290 -24.30 -15.87 11.89
CA LYS A 290 -24.77 -16.34 13.21
C LYS A 290 -26.07 -15.67 13.65
N LEU A 291 -26.31 -14.44 13.22
CA LEU A 291 -27.56 -13.71 13.46
C LEU A 291 -28.67 -14.09 12.47
N GLY A 292 -28.41 -14.99 11.52
CA GLY A 292 -29.37 -15.38 10.49
C GLY A 292 -29.56 -14.35 9.38
N GLU A 293 -28.66 -13.38 9.28
CA GLU A 293 -28.65 -12.34 8.25
C GLU A 293 -27.79 -12.77 7.05
N VAL A 294 -28.11 -12.22 5.87
CA VAL A 294 -27.31 -12.43 4.66
C VAL A 294 -26.21 -11.36 4.60
N PRO A 295 -24.91 -11.73 4.65
CA PRO A 295 -23.83 -10.77 4.51
C PRO A 295 -23.89 -10.05 3.15
N PRO A 296 -23.58 -8.75 3.08
CA PRO A 296 -23.63 -7.98 1.85
C PRO A 296 -22.57 -8.41 0.81
N TYR A 297 -21.52 -9.12 1.24
CA TYR A 297 -20.46 -9.67 0.42
C TYR A 297 -19.93 -10.99 1.03
N GLY A 298 -19.39 -11.87 0.19
CA GLY A 298 -18.73 -13.11 0.62
C GLY A 298 -17.20 -13.02 0.73
N ILE A 299 -16.59 -14.11 1.18
CA ILE A 299 -15.13 -14.25 1.40
C ILE A 299 -14.32 -14.04 0.11
N GLU A 300 -14.87 -14.40 -1.04
CA GLU A 300 -14.30 -14.17 -2.38
C GLU A 300 -14.04 -12.69 -2.65
N HIS A 301 -14.89 -11.80 -2.14
CA HIS A 301 -14.72 -10.35 -2.30
C HIS A 301 -13.63 -9.80 -1.39
N ILE A 302 -13.47 -10.36 -0.18
CA ILE A 302 -12.34 -10.05 0.71
C ILE A 302 -11.03 -10.49 0.06
N LYS A 303 -10.99 -11.69 -0.54
CA LYS A 303 -9.83 -12.16 -1.30
C LYS A 303 -9.49 -11.21 -2.45
N LYS A 304 -10.52 -10.73 -3.18
CA LYS A 304 -10.34 -9.74 -4.25
C LYS A 304 -9.77 -8.43 -3.71
N ALA A 305 -10.28 -7.92 -2.58
CA ALA A 305 -9.72 -6.72 -1.95
C ALA A 305 -8.24 -6.90 -1.59
N VAL A 306 -7.84 -8.07 -1.06
CA VAL A 306 -6.43 -8.39 -0.78
C VAL A 306 -5.58 -8.40 -2.05
N GLU A 307 -6.05 -9.03 -3.12
CA GLU A 307 -5.36 -9.08 -4.42
C GLU A 307 -5.10 -7.68 -5.00
N HIS A 308 -6.00 -6.73 -4.75
CA HIS A 308 -5.94 -5.35 -5.22
C HIS A 308 -5.28 -4.38 -4.23
N THR A 309 -4.98 -4.82 -3.01
CA THR A 309 -4.36 -3.96 -1.99
C THR A 309 -2.87 -3.79 -2.26
N ILE A 310 -2.41 -2.54 -2.34
CA ILE A 310 -1.02 -2.11 -2.43
C ILE A 310 -0.68 -1.41 -1.11
N THR A 311 0.16 -2.05 -0.29
CA THR A 311 0.50 -1.52 1.03
C THR A 311 1.61 -0.46 0.94
N ILE A 312 1.43 0.66 1.64
CA ILE A 312 2.38 1.79 1.70
C ILE A 312 2.84 2.00 3.15
N ASN A 313 4.14 2.26 3.35
CA ASN A 313 4.67 2.61 4.66
C ASN A 313 4.45 4.10 4.96
N TRP A 314 4.48 4.48 6.24
CA TRP A 314 4.42 5.89 6.58
C TRP A 314 5.61 6.67 5.99
N GLY A 315 5.34 7.88 5.50
CA GLY A 315 6.33 8.79 4.90
C GLY A 315 6.69 8.48 3.44
N ASP A 316 6.28 7.34 2.89
CA ASP A 316 6.52 7.00 1.49
C ASP A 316 5.64 7.85 0.56
N VAL A 317 6.24 8.77 -0.19
CA VAL A 317 5.55 9.51 -1.26
C VAL A 317 5.31 8.58 -2.45
N THR A 318 4.04 8.41 -2.82
CA THR A 318 3.60 7.38 -3.77
C THR A 318 2.70 7.98 -4.84
N ASP A 319 3.10 7.92 -6.11
CA ASP A 319 2.22 8.29 -7.23
C ASP A 319 1.07 7.28 -7.33
N ILE A 320 -0.19 7.73 -7.19
CA ILE A 320 -1.37 6.85 -7.23
C ILE A 320 -2.26 7.08 -8.45
N THR A 321 -2.14 8.25 -9.08
CA THR A 321 -2.74 8.62 -10.37
C THR A 321 -1.75 9.54 -11.12
N PRO A 322 -2.03 9.94 -12.38
CA PRO A 322 -1.19 10.89 -13.12
C PRO A 322 -0.95 12.23 -12.40
N ASP A 323 -1.89 12.67 -11.57
CA ASP A 323 -1.91 13.99 -10.95
C ASP A 323 -1.95 13.97 -9.41
N ILE A 324 -2.09 12.81 -8.76
CA ILE A 324 -2.16 12.69 -7.28
C ILE A 324 -1.00 11.85 -6.73
N LYS A 325 -0.28 12.43 -5.76
CA LYS A 325 0.69 11.72 -4.91
C LYS A 325 0.12 11.55 -3.50
N LEU A 326 0.16 10.33 -2.99
CA LEU A 326 -0.27 9.92 -1.65
C LEU A 326 0.93 9.81 -0.71
N THR A 327 0.78 10.32 0.51
CA THR A 327 1.64 10.00 1.65
C THR A 327 0.78 9.63 2.87
N LEU A 328 1.03 8.47 3.46
CA LEU A 328 0.42 8.06 4.73
C LEU A 328 1.31 8.48 5.89
N ASN A 329 0.74 8.94 6.99
CA ASN A 329 1.47 9.35 8.20
C ASN A 329 0.78 8.82 9.45
N ASN A 330 1.50 8.57 10.55
CA ASN A 330 0.90 8.02 11.76
C ASN A 330 -0.28 8.90 12.26
N ALA A 331 -1.45 8.30 12.50
CA ALA A 331 -2.60 8.95 13.12
C ALA A 331 -2.71 8.71 14.64
N GLY A 332 -1.96 7.74 15.19
CA GLY A 332 -1.95 7.45 16.62
C GLY A 332 -3.24 6.82 17.17
N HIS A 333 -4.17 6.42 16.31
CA HIS A 333 -5.49 5.89 16.71
C HIS A 333 -5.46 4.39 16.99
N ILE A 334 -5.19 3.59 15.95
CA ILE A 334 -4.98 2.13 16.04
C ILE A 334 -3.72 1.71 15.28
N LEU A 335 -3.32 0.44 15.41
CA LEU A 335 -2.15 -0.11 14.71
C LEU A 335 -2.29 0.10 13.19
N GLY A 336 -1.35 0.84 12.59
CA GLY A 336 -1.34 1.17 11.16
C GLY A 336 -2.25 2.33 10.75
N SER A 337 -2.98 2.94 11.69
CA SER A 337 -3.84 4.10 11.40
C SER A 337 -3.07 5.27 10.80
N SER A 338 -3.66 5.91 9.80
CA SER A 338 -2.97 6.88 8.97
C SER A 338 -3.77 8.14 8.71
N VAL A 339 -3.10 9.28 8.89
CA VAL A 339 -3.47 10.54 8.27
C VAL A 339 -3.06 10.47 6.81
N VAL A 340 -4.00 10.75 5.91
CA VAL A 340 -3.86 10.67 4.46
C VAL A 340 -3.53 12.07 3.93
N HIS A 341 -2.35 12.24 3.33
CA HIS A 341 -1.95 13.46 2.64
C HIS A 341 -1.95 13.23 1.13
N LEU A 342 -2.75 14.04 0.42
CA LEU A 342 -2.82 14.06 -1.04
C LEU A 342 -2.18 15.34 -1.57
N ASN A 343 -1.15 15.21 -2.38
CA ASN A 343 -0.57 16.29 -3.17
C ASN A 343 -1.10 16.21 -4.60
N ILE A 344 -1.88 17.20 -5.02
CA ILE A 344 -2.58 17.22 -6.31
C ILE A 344 -1.90 18.21 -7.25
N GLY A 345 -1.60 17.79 -8.48
CA GLY A 345 -1.07 18.61 -9.56
C GLY A 345 0.29 19.25 -9.23
N GLU A 346 1.23 18.48 -8.69
CA GLU A 346 2.56 18.95 -8.25
C GLU A 346 2.47 20.11 -7.23
N GLY A 347 1.58 19.96 -6.25
CA GLY A 347 1.36 20.93 -5.17
C GLY A 347 0.42 22.08 -5.51
N ARG A 348 -0.38 21.96 -6.59
CA ARG A 348 -1.48 22.88 -6.90
C ARG A 348 -2.48 22.98 -5.74
N TYR A 349 -2.82 21.85 -5.15
CA TYR A 349 -3.69 21.77 -3.98
C TYR A 349 -3.33 20.54 -3.14
N ASN A 350 -3.42 20.68 -1.82
CA ASN A 350 -3.04 19.62 -0.88
C ASN A 350 -4.17 19.38 0.11
N ILE A 351 -4.67 18.14 0.14
CA ILE A 351 -5.72 17.71 1.05
C ILE A 351 -5.08 16.86 2.14
N LEU A 352 -5.40 17.16 3.39
CA LEU A 352 -5.09 16.33 4.54
C LEU A 352 -6.39 15.78 5.09
N TYR A 353 -6.57 14.47 5.01
CA TYR A 353 -7.71 13.76 5.60
C TYR A 353 -7.22 12.95 6.78
N THR A 354 -7.77 13.21 7.97
CA THR A 354 -7.24 12.59 9.19
C THR A 354 -7.70 11.17 9.40
N SER A 355 -8.85 10.78 8.84
CA SER A 355 -9.62 9.65 9.36
C SER A 355 -9.83 9.86 10.88
N ASP A 356 -9.85 8.80 11.67
CA ASP A 356 -9.73 8.89 13.12
C ASP A 356 -8.29 9.17 13.56
N LEU A 357 -8.10 10.01 14.57
CA LEU A 357 -6.76 10.37 15.05
C LEU A 357 -6.69 10.51 16.57
N LYS A 358 -5.48 10.33 17.12
CA LYS A 358 -5.19 10.68 18.52
C LYS A 358 -3.95 11.57 18.60
N TYR A 359 -4.15 12.85 18.93
CA TYR A 359 -3.03 13.77 19.18
C TYR A 359 -2.51 13.71 20.62
N ALA A 360 -2.32 12.50 21.13
CA ALA A 360 -1.70 12.24 22.43
C ALA A 360 -0.99 10.90 22.39
N GLN A 361 0.13 10.78 23.10
CA GLN A 361 0.82 9.50 23.22
C GLN A 361 -0.04 8.55 24.08
N THR A 362 -0.32 7.36 23.54
CA THR A 362 -1.07 6.31 24.25
C THR A 362 -0.08 5.31 24.86
N ARG A 363 -0.58 4.19 25.41
CA ARG A 363 0.32 3.11 25.87
C ARG A 363 0.99 2.37 24.72
N LEU A 364 0.33 2.36 23.55
CA LEU A 364 0.73 1.55 22.39
C LEU A 364 1.31 2.38 21.25
N LEU A 365 0.81 3.61 21.07
CA LEU A 365 1.04 4.40 19.87
C LEU A 365 1.53 5.81 20.21
N ASP A 366 2.42 6.32 19.36
CA ASP A 366 2.80 7.72 19.34
C ASP A 366 1.64 8.61 18.89
N LYS A 367 1.69 9.89 19.27
CA LYS A 367 0.70 10.88 18.85
C LYS A 367 0.66 11.04 17.33
N ALA A 368 -0.49 11.49 16.83
CA ALA A 368 -0.70 11.81 15.41
C ALA A 368 0.37 12.77 14.86
N SER A 369 0.74 12.55 13.60
CA SER A 369 1.65 13.42 12.84
C SER A 369 0.98 14.75 12.57
N THR A 370 1.73 15.84 12.75
CA THR A 370 1.22 17.23 12.60
C THR A 370 2.10 18.09 11.71
N VAL A 371 3.19 17.53 11.16
CA VAL A 371 4.14 18.24 10.31
C VAL A 371 3.98 17.74 8.89
N PHE A 372 3.54 18.62 7.99
CA PHE A 372 3.30 18.32 6.58
C PHE A 372 3.90 19.43 5.72
N PRO A 373 4.37 19.14 4.49
CA PRO A 373 5.02 20.15 3.64
C PRO A 373 4.09 21.31 3.26
N ARG A 374 2.85 21.00 2.88
CA ARG A 374 1.80 21.96 2.53
C ARG A 374 0.42 21.32 2.71
N VAL A 375 -0.53 22.08 3.23
CA VAL A 375 -1.93 21.69 3.42
C VAL A 375 -2.81 22.88 3.07
N ASP A 376 -3.68 22.71 2.08
CA ASP A 376 -4.64 23.73 1.64
C ASP A 376 -6.05 23.42 2.16
N CYS A 377 -6.37 22.14 2.38
CA CYS A 377 -7.62 21.66 2.95
C CYS A 377 -7.36 20.60 4.04
N LEU A 378 -7.97 20.77 5.21
CA LEU A 378 -8.00 19.78 6.28
C LEU A 378 -9.41 19.24 6.43
N ILE A 379 -9.56 17.92 6.30
CA ILE A 379 -10.78 17.17 6.63
C ILE A 379 -10.46 16.38 7.89
N ILE A 380 -11.08 16.74 9.01
CA ILE A 380 -10.77 16.21 10.34
C ILE A 380 -12.00 15.59 11.00
N GLU A 381 -11.81 14.50 11.73
CA GLU A 381 -12.86 13.90 12.56
C GLU A 381 -13.33 14.85 13.67
N SER A 382 -14.56 14.66 14.13
CA SER A 382 -15.18 15.48 15.17
C SER A 382 -15.95 14.64 16.20
N THR A 383 -15.52 13.40 16.43
CA THR A 383 -16.18 12.43 17.34
C THR A 383 -16.36 13.01 18.73
N TYR A 384 -15.36 13.76 19.19
CA TYR A 384 -15.36 14.44 20.49
C TYR A 384 -15.50 15.98 20.38
N GLY A 385 -16.00 16.50 19.26
CA GLY A 385 -16.04 17.95 19.00
C GLY A 385 -16.81 18.77 20.04
N GLY A 386 -17.73 18.15 20.79
CA GLY A 386 -18.49 18.78 21.88
C GLY A 386 -18.24 18.19 23.27
N ASN A 387 -17.29 17.27 23.43
CA ASN A 387 -17.11 16.48 24.65
C ASN A 387 -15.78 16.79 25.34
N ILE A 388 -15.76 16.83 26.67
CA ILE A 388 -14.54 16.92 27.48
C ILE A 388 -14.21 15.52 27.99
N MET A 389 -13.03 15.02 27.65
CA MET A 389 -12.56 13.71 28.09
C MET A 389 -11.66 13.82 29.32
N PRO A 390 -11.77 12.90 30.30
CA PRO A 390 -10.85 12.87 31.44
C PRO A 390 -9.41 12.55 31.00
N SER A 391 -8.44 12.87 31.84
CA SER A 391 -7.06 12.44 31.59
C SER A 391 -6.96 10.92 31.70
N ARG A 392 -5.99 10.32 31.02
CA ARG A 392 -5.73 8.87 31.11
C ARG A 392 -5.32 8.43 32.53
N LEU A 393 -4.87 9.34 33.38
CA LEU A 393 -4.51 8.99 34.76
C LEU A 393 -5.75 8.94 35.67
N ASP A 394 -6.84 9.59 35.27
CA ASP A 394 -8.07 9.70 36.05
C ASP A 394 -9.15 8.67 35.61
N ALA A 395 -8.94 8.01 34.47
CA ALA A 395 -9.80 6.97 33.90
C ALA A 395 -9.19 5.58 34.09
#